data_AF-A0A7X7LH34-F1
#
_entry.id   AF-A0A7X7LH34-F1
#
_cell.length_a   1.000
_cell.length_b   1.000
_cell.length_c   1.000
_cell.angle_alpha   90.00
_cell.angle_beta   90.00
_cell.angle_gamma   90.00
#
_symmetry.space_group_name_H-M   'P 1'
#
loop_
_entity.id
_entity.type
_entity.pdbx_description
1 polymer ?
#
loop_
_entity_poly.entity_id
_entity_poly.type
_entity_poly.pdbx_seq_one_letter_code
_entity_poly.pdbx_strand_id
1 'polypeptide(L)'
;TLIKSLKTTEDYTPFFKLISPLMDDKERVVHQGTGWFLREAWKRQSCFTEAFLLQYKNTSARLIFQYACEKMNKEDKLRFKKEK
;
A
#
# COMPACT_ATOMS: atom_id res chain seq x y z
N THR A 1 9.70 7.16 12.31
CA THR A 1 9.46 6.46 11.02
C THR A 1 8.17 6.98 10.43
N LEU A 2 8.02 6.96 9.11
CA LEU A 2 6.82 7.45 8.41
C LEU A 2 5.51 6.83 8.95
N ILE A 3 5.57 5.57 9.40
CA ILE A 3 4.46 4.85 10.04
C ILE A 3 3.99 5.52 11.35
N LYS A 4 4.90 6.11 12.15
CA LYS A 4 4.49 6.81 13.39
C LYS A 4 3.66 8.05 13.06
N SER A 5 3.96 8.73 11.95
CA SER A 5 3.23 9.91 11.49
C SER A 5 1.80 9.61 11.04
N LEU A 6 1.49 8.36 10.67
CA LEU A 6 0.12 7.92 10.38
C LEU A 6 -0.81 8.04 11.59
N LYS A 7 -0.25 8.13 12.81
CA LYS A 7 -1.03 8.28 14.05
C LYS A 7 -1.38 9.72 14.39
N THR A 8 -0.73 10.70 13.76
CA THR A 8 -0.80 12.11 14.17
C THR A 8 -1.61 12.97 13.21
N THR A 9 -2.08 12.41 12.10
CA THR A 9 -2.91 13.10 11.10
C THR A 9 -3.90 12.12 10.48
N GLU A 10 -5.01 12.65 9.96
CA GLU A 10 -6.00 11.90 9.18
C GLU A 10 -5.82 12.09 7.67
N ASP A 11 -5.13 13.16 7.24
CA ASP A 11 -4.82 13.40 5.83
C ASP A 11 -3.62 12.57 5.37
N TYR A 12 -3.87 11.56 4.54
CA TYR A 12 -2.84 10.66 4.01
C TYR A 12 -2.38 11.02 2.60
N THR A 13 -2.98 12.05 1.99
CA THR A 13 -2.64 12.49 0.64
C THR A 13 -1.15 12.81 0.47
N PRO A 14 -0.48 13.52 1.40
CA PRO A 14 0.95 13.80 1.28
C PRO A 14 1.80 12.53 1.35
N PHE A 15 1.40 11.54 2.16
CA PHE A 15 2.12 10.28 2.24
C PHE A 15 2.00 9.47 0.96
N PHE A 16 0.80 9.37 0.38
CA PHE A 16 0.59 8.67 -0.88
C PHE A 16 1.34 9.34 -2.04
N LYS A 17 1.38 10.67 -2.07
CA LYS A 17 2.22 11.41 -3.01
C LYS A 17 3.71 11.09 -2.84
N LEU A 18 4.18 10.97 -1.60
CA LEU A 18 5.57 10.65 -1.28
C LEU A 18 5.96 9.23 -1.68
N ILE A 19 5.10 8.23 -1.43
CA ILE A 19 5.42 6.82 -1.72
C ILE A 19 5.11 6.40 -3.16
N SER A 20 4.35 7.19 -3.90
CA SER A 20 3.93 6.89 -5.27
C SER A 20 5.10 6.49 -6.20
N PRO A 21 6.26 7.20 -6.20
CA PRO A 21 7.42 6.76 -6.97
C PRO A 21 8.03 5.42 -6.52
N LEU A 22 7.86 5.04 -5.25
CA LEU A 22 8.40 3.80 -4.69
C LEU A 22 7.63 2.55 -5.14
N MET A 23 6.43 2.75 -5.69
CA MET A 23 5.60 1.67 -6.22
C MET A 23 6.24 0.99 -7.45
N ASP A 24 7.12 1.70 -8.16
CA ASP A 24 7.83 1.23 -9.36
C ASP A 24 9.34 1.04 -9.13
N ASP A 25 9.79 1.09 -7.88
CA ASP A 25 11.19 0.86 -7.51
C ASP A 25 11.63 -0.56 -7.93
N LYS A 26 12.93 -0.79 -8.14
CA LYS A 26 13.47 -2.11 -8.50
C LYS A 26 13.93 -2.90 -7.28
N GLU A 27 14.22 -2.22 -6.18
CA GLU A 27 14.82 -2.81 -4.99
C GLU A 27 13.77 -3.51 -4.12
N ARG A 28 14.00 -4.80 -3.87
CA ARG A 28 13.08 -5.63 -3.08
C ARG A 28 12.85 -5.07 -1.68
N VAL A 29 13.88 -4.49 -1.06
CA VAL A 29 13.77 -3.87 0.28
C VAL A 29 12.83 -2.66 0.30
N VAL A 30 12.78 -1.89 -0.80
CA VAL A 30 11.84 -0.78 -0.97
C VAL A 30 10.42 -1.30 -1.07
N HIS A 31 10.20 -2.41 -1.79
CA HIS A 31 8.88 -3.06 -1.86
C HIS A 31 8.38 -3.52 -0.49
N GLN A 32 9.27 -4.11 0.32
CA GLN A 32 8.92 -4.55 1.68
C GLN A 32 8.53 -3.37 2.57
N GLY A 33 9.34 -2.31 2.58
CA GLY A 33 9.07 -1.10 3.35
C GLY A 33 7.76 -0.43 2.93
N THR A 34 7.54 -0.29 1.62
CA THR A 34 6.32 0.29 1.04
C THR A 34 5.09 -0.56 1.38
N GLY A 35 5.18 -1.88 1.24
CA GLY A 35 4.10 -2.80 1.59
C GLY A 35 3.75 -2.77 3.09
N TRP A 36 4.73 -2.71 3.98
CA TRP A 36 4.47 -2.54 5.43
C TRP A 36 3.84 -1.20 5.75
N PHE A 37 4.31 -0.12 5.12
CA PHE A 37 3.72 1.20 5.29
C PHE A 37 2.24 1.19 4.88
N LEU A 38 1.92 0.66 3.69
CA LEU A 38 0.56 0.55 3.18
C LEU A 38 -0.32 -0.35 4.06
N ARG A 39 0.23 -1.42 4.64
CA ARG A 39 -0.50 -2.25 5.61
C ARG A 39 -0.91 -1.46 6.85
N GLU A 40 -0.02 -0.62 7.38
CA GLU A 40 -0.34 0.22 8.53
C GLU A 40 -1.29 1.37 8.18
N ALA A 41 -1.17 1.94 6.97
CA ALA A 41 -2.11 2.92 6.45
C ALA A 41 -3.52 2.34 6.29
N TRP A 42 -3.64 1.12 5.73
CA TRP A 42 -4.92 0.44 5.52
C TRP A 42 -5.68 0.18 6.82
N LYS A 43 -5.00 -0.16 7.91
CA LYS A 43 -5.63 -0.36 9.24
C LYS A 43 -6.35 0.89 9.77
N ARG A 44 -6.01 2.08 9.25
CA ARG A 44 -6.51 3.37 9.73
C ARG A 44 -7.40 4.05 8.71
N GLN A 45 -6.97 4.06 7.44
CA GLN A 45 -7.65 4.66 6.31
C GLN A 45 -7.82 3.62 5.19
N SER A 46 -8.65 2.59 5.44
CA SER A 46 -8.82 1.46 4.52
C SER A 46 -9.30 1.92 3.14
N CYS A 47 -10.39 2.69 3.07
CA CYS A 47 -10.97 3.18 1.83
C CYS A 47 -9.95 3.94 0.95
N PHE A 48 -9.24 4.91 1.52
CA PHE A 48 -8.23 5.68 0.80
C PHE A 48 -7.03 4.82 0.36
N THR A 49 -6.58 3.92 1.23
CA THR A 49 -5.44 3.04 0.92
C THR A 49 -5.80 2.04 -0.18
N GLU A 50 -7.02 1.51 -0.18
CA GLU A 50 -7.53 0.63 -1.23
C GLU A 50 -7.62 1.36 -2.57
N ALA A 51 -8.15 2.59 -2.58
CA ALA A 51 -8.21 3.43 -3.78
C ALA A 51 -6.80 3.70 -4.35
N PHE A 52 -5.81 3.92 -3.49
CA PHE A 52 -4.40 4.06 -3.91
C PHE A 52 -3.86 2.74 -4.48
N LEU A 53 -4.04 1.62 -3.78
CA LEU A 53 -3.57 0.30 -4.21
C LEU A 53 -4.15 -0.13 -5.57
N LEU A 54 -5.41 0.20 -5.84
CA LEU A 54 -6.06 -0.12 -7.12
C LEU A 54 -5.39 0.54 -8.32
N GLN A 55 -4.80 1.74 -8.16
CA GLN A 55 -4.10 2.45 -9.23
C GLN A 55 -2.85 1.69 -9.70
N TYR A 56 -2.22 0.94 -8.78
CA TYR A 56 -0.95 0.25 -8.99
C TYR A 56 -1.10 -1.26 -9.16
N LYS A 57 -2.35 -1.78 -9.15
CA LYS A 57 -2.61 -3.22 -9.06
C LYS A 57 -1.97 -4.02 -10.20
N ASN A 58 -1.71 -3.42 -11.36
CA ASN A 58 -1.15 -4.12 -12.52
C ASN A 58 0.32 -3.80 -12.80
N THR A 59 0.83 -2.67 -12.29
CA THR A 59 2.17 -2.15 -12.61
C THR A 59 3.20 -2.50 -11.55
N SER A 60 2.83 -2.42 -10.27
CA SER A 60 3.80 -2.54 -9.18
C SER A 60 4.13 -3.98 -8.79
N ALA A 61 5.24 -4.12 -8.06
CA ALA A 61 5.75 -5.39 -7.59
C ALA A 61 4.73 -6.11 -6.70
N ARG A 62 4.51 -7.41 -6.95
CA ARG A 62 3.53 -8.23 -6.21
C ARG A 62 3.82 -8.28 -4.71
N LEU A 63 5.09 -8.13 -4.32
CA LEU A 63 5.51 -8.15 -2.93
C LEU A 63 4.90 -6.98 -2.12
N ILE A 64 4.69 -5.81 -2.74
CA ILE A 64 4.03 -4.66 -2.10
C ILE A 64 2.61 -5.06 -1.68
N PHE A 65 1.84 -5.63 -2.61
CA PHE A 65 0.46 -6.09 -2.38
C PHE A 65 0.39 -7.24 -1.37
N GLN A 66 1.37 -8.15 -1.38
CA GLN A 66 1.43 -9.23 -0.40
C GLN A 66 1.46 -8.70 1.04
N TYR A 67 2.27 -7.69 1.32
CA TYR A 67 2.32 -7.07 2.65
C TYR A 67 1.16 -6.12 2.90
N ALA A 68 0.81 -5.26 1.94
CA ALA A 68 -0.26 -4.28 2.10
C ALA A 68 -1.61 -4.94 2.41
N CYS A 69 -1.91 -6.05 1.73
CA CYS A 69 -3.16 -6.78 1.88
C CYS A 69 -3.12 -7.87 2.96
N GLU A 70 -2.05 -7.99 3.75
CA GLU A 70 -1.87 -9.10 4.70
C GLU A 70 -3.05 -9.21 5.70
N LYS A 71 -3.55 -8.07 6.18
CA LYS A 71 -4.62 -7.98 7.19
C LYS A 71 -6.04 -7.89 6.62
N MET A 72 -6.19 -7.88 5.29
CA MET A 72 -7.51 -7.93 4.63
C MET A 72 -8.14 -9.32 4.76
N ASN A 73 -9.46 -9.44 4.61
CA ASN A 73 -10.13 -10.74 4.48
C ASN A 73 -9.83 -11.38 3.10
N LYS A 74 -10.33 -12.59 2.86
CA LYS A 74 -10.04 -13.31 1.62
C LYS A 74 -10.72 -12.66 0.41
N GLU A 75 -11.96 -12.20 0.55
CA GLU A 75 -12.71 -11.58 -0.54
C GLU A 75 -12.04 -10.28 -1.01
N ASP A 76 -11.64 -9.41 -0.08
CA ASP A 76 -11.01 -8.11 -0.37
C ASP A 76 -9.65 -8.27 -1.04
N LYS A 77 -8.87 -9.29 -0.65
CA LYS A 77 -7.59 -9.61 -1.31
C LYS A 77 -7.76 -9.93 -2.79
N LEU A 78 -8.90 -10.50 -3.20
CA LEU A 78 -9.14 -10.84 -4.61
C LEU A 78 -9.17 -9.60 -5.49
N ARG A 79 -9.62 -8.46 -4.96
CA ARG A 79 -9.71 -7.17 -5.70
C ARG A 79 -8.33 -6.65 -6.14
N PHE A 80 -7.27 -7.06 -5.46
CA PHE A 80 -5.89 -6.63 -5.72
C PHE A 80 -5.05 -7.66 -6.48
N LYS A 81 -5.65 -8.75 -6.97
CA LYS A 81 -4.94 -9.68 -7.86
C LYS A 81 -4.60 -8.98 -9.18
N LYS A 82 -3.45 -9.32 -9.74
CA LYS A 82 -3.06 -8.87 -11.07
C LYS A 82 -4.07 -9.41 -12.07
N GLU A 83 -4.49 -8.56 -13.01
CA GLU A 83 -5.23 -9.04 -14.18
C GLU A 83 -4.32 -9.92 -15.04
N LYS A 84 -4.93 -10.91 -15.70
CA LYS A 84 -4.24 -11.84 -16.61
C LYS A 84 -4.05 -11.21 -17.97
#